data_AF-A0A4Q4D3R6-F1
#
_entry.id   AF-A0A4Q4D3R6-F1
#
_cell.length_a   1.000
_cell.length_b   1.000
_cell.length_c   1.000
_cell.angle_alpha   90.00
_cell.angle_beta   90.00
_cell.angle_gamma   90.00
#
_symmetry.space_group_name_H-M   'P 1'
#
loop_
_entity.id
_entity.type
_entity.pdbx_description
1 polymer ?
#
loop_
_entity_poly.entity_id
_entity_poly.type
_entity_poly.pdbx_seq_one_letter_code
_entity_poly.pdbx_strand_id
1 'polypeptide(L)'
;AGQAKITQYTRYLTLGLAILQASGIVALARSGQLFGGQTSGDLLYNNDSIWSFLLIVLVMVSGTAVIMWLGELITDRGIGNGMSILIFTQVVATFPGAMWLIKQQKGWTTFLIVLLIGLVVVVGVIFMEQAQRRIPVQYAKRMVGRRMFGGSSTYIPLKVNQAGIIPVIFASSLLYLPALYSQFQPESQFSAWIQTHFVKGDHPYYMITFFALVVFFTYFYVAITFNPEEVADNMKKYGGFIPGIRAGRPTQDYLAYVLSRITAPGALYLGLIALIPMIAVALLNANQNFPFGGTTILIIVGVGLDTVKQIESQLQQRNYEGFLR
;
A
#
# COMPACT_ATOMS: atom_id res chain seq x y z
N ALA A 1 1.36 12.00 -24.91
CA ALA A 1 0.47 13.17 -24.85
C ALA A 1 -0.68 12.99 -23.84
N GLY A 2 -1.41 11.87 -23.83
CA GLY A 2 -2.52 11.63 -22.87
C GLY A 2 -2.07 11.44 -21.41
N GLN A 3 -1.08 10.58 -21.16
CA GLN A 3 -0.57 10.29 -19.81
C GLN A 3 -0.09 11.55 -19.07
N ALA A 4 0.66 12.44 -19.74
CA ALA A 4 1.12 13.69 -19.15
C ALA A 4 -0.01 14.63 -18.70
N LYS A 5 -1.11 14.70 -19.46
CA LYS A 5 -2.30 15.48 -19.06
C LYS A 5 -2.99 14.86 -17.85
N ILE A 6 -3.11 13.53 -17.81
CA ILE A 6 -3.68 12.82 -16.65
C ILE A 6 -2.83 13.11 -15.41
N THR A 7 -1.50 13.00 -15.50
CA THR A 7 -0.60 13.33 -14.40
C THR A 7 -0.79 14.78 -13.93
N GLN A 8 -0.93 15.74 -14.85
CA GLN A 8 -1.18 17.13 -14.49
C GLN A 8 -2.51 17.31 -13.73
N TYR A 9 -3.58 16.64 -14.17
CA TYR A 9 -4.85 16.64 -13.43
C TYR A 9 -4.71 15.99 -12.05
N THR A 10 -3.96 14.89 -11.93
CA THR A 10 -3.68 14.25 -10.64
C THR A 10 -2.90 15.19 -9.70
N ARG A 11 -1.95 15.98 -10.21
CA ARG A 11 -1.23 17.00 -9.43
C ARG A 11 -2.14 18.11 -8.93
N TYR A 12 -3.05 18.61 -9.75
CA TYR A 12 -4.00 19.62 -9.31
C TYR A 12 -5.00 19.06 -8.29
N LEU A 13 -5.47 17.84 -8.49
CA LEU A 13 -6.37 17.17 -7.56
C LEU A 13 -5.71 16.91 -6.21
N THR A 14 -4.44 16.47 -6.20
CA THR A 14 -3.68 16.27 -4.95
C THR A 14 -3.44 17.58 -4.20
N LEU A 15 -3.15 18.68 -4.89
CA LEU A 15 -3.06 20.00 -4.26
C LEU A 15 -4.41 20.44 -3.64
N GLY A 16 -5.51 20.21 -4.36
CA GLY A 16 -6.86 20.50 -3.85
C GLY A 16 -7.22 19.67 -2.61
N LEU A 17 -6.90 18.37 -2.62
CA LEU A 17 -7.06 17.50 -1.46
C LEU A 17 -6.17 17.93 -0.29
N ALA A 18 -4.94 18.36 -0.56
CA ALA A 18 -4.03 18.85 0.48
C ALA A 18 -4.58 20.11 1.17
N ILE A 19 -5.19 21.04 0.42
CA ILE A 19 -5.85 22.22 1.00
C ILE A 19 -7.02 21.80 1.89
N LEU A 20 -7.85 20.85 1.44
CA LEU A 20 -8.99 20.36 2.22
C LEU A 20 -8.52 19.65 3.50
N GLN A 21 -7.52 18.78 3.38
CA GLN A 21 -7.00 18.04 4.53
C GLN A 21 -6.26 18.95 5.53
N ALA A 22 -5.45 19.89 5.04
CA ALA A 22 -4.75 20.86 5.89
C ALA A 22 -5.74 21.79 6.61
N SER A 23 -6.73 22.33 5.90
CA SER A 23 -7.77 23.16 6.53
C SER A 23 -8.57 22.38 7.57
N GLY A 24 -8.86 21.10 7.32
CA GLY A 24 -9.50 20.24 8.31
C GLY A 24 -8.65 20.02 9.56
N ILE A 25 -7.36 19.68 9.40
CA ILE A 25 -6.44 19.49 10.53
C ILE A 25 -6.28 20.78 11.34
N VAL A 26 -6.14 21.93 10.69
CA VAL A 26 -5.99 23.22 11.38
C VAL A 26 -7.28 23.65 12.08
N ALA A 27 -8.45 23.38 11.48
CA ALA A 27 -9.74 23.64 12.14
C ALA A 27 -9.90 22.80 13.42
N LEU A 28 -9.45 21.54 13.40
CA LEU A 28 -9.43 20.65 14.55
C LEU A 28 -8.41 21.07 15.63
N ALA A 29 -7.29 21.65 15.20
CA ALA A 29 -6.33 22.27 16.12
C ALA A 29 -6.95 23.46 16.86
N ARG A 30 -7.73 24.30 16.14
CA ARG A 30 -8.42 25.46 16.70
C ARG A 30 -9.52 25.08 17.69
N SER A 31 -10.25 23.99 17.44
CA SER A 31 -11.28 23.50 18.35
C SER A 31 -10.72 22.78 19.60
N GLY A 32 -9.38 22.63 19.72
CA GLY A 32 -8.73 21.93 20.84
C GLY A 32 -8.94 20.41 20.84
N GLN A 33 -9.58 19.87 19.80
CA GLN A 33 -9.95 18.45 19.72
C GLN A 33 -8.88 17.57 19.09
N LEU A 34 -7.85 18.17 18.49
CA LEU A 34 -6.77 17.43 17.83
C LEU A 34 -6.02 16.46 18.77
N PHE A 35 -5.99 16.74 20.07
CA PHE A 35 -5.41 15.86 21.10
C PHE A 35 -6.45 15.33 22.09
N GLY A 36 -7.71 15.17 21.67
CA GLY A 36 -8.76 14.61 22.53
C GLY A 36 -9.08 15.44 23.78
N GLY A 37 -8.91 16.77 23.71
CA GLY A 37 -9.22 17.68 24.82
C GLY A 37 -8.23 17.65 25.99
N GLN A 38 -7.10 16.94 25.88
CA GLN A 38 -6.11 16.82 26.98
C GLN A 38 -5.07 17.95 27.01
N THR A 39 -5.03 18.81 25.99
CA THR A 39 -4.20 20.01 25.98
C THR A 39 -5.08 21.23 26.28
N SER A 40 -5.03 21.70 27.52
CA SER A 40 -5.64 22.94 28.02
C SER A 40 -4.76 24.18 27.79
N GLY A 41 -3.93 24.15 26.75
CA GLY A 41 -3.14 25.27 26.28
C GLY A 41 -3.57 25.67 24.87
N ASP A 42 -3.53 26.97 24.58
CA ASP A 42 -3.77 27.51 23.24
C ASP A 42 -2.68 26.96 22.31
N LEU A 43 -2.99 25.88 21.57
CA LEU A 43 -2.06 25.21 20.65
C LEU A 43 -1.61 26.12 19.51
N LEU A 44 -2.38 27.18 19.25
CA LEU A 44 -2.16 28.19 18.23
C LEU A 44 -1.72 29.49 18.89
N TYR A 45 -0.62 30.06 18.41
CA TYR A 45 -0.28 31.44 18.73
C TYR A 45 -1.35 32.35 18.12
N ASN A 46 -2.24 32.88 18.97
CA ASN A 46 -3.31 33.81 18.65
C ASN A 46 -4.51 33.14 17.93
N ASN A 47 -5.37 32.50 18.73
CA ASN A 47 -6.45 31.58 18.30
C ASN A 47 -7.54 32.19 17.39
N ASP A 48 -7.54 33.51 17.18
CA ASP A 48 -8.59 34.23 16.45
C ASP A 48 -8.17 34.86 15.12
N SER A 49 -6.88 34.79 14.74
CA SER A 49 -6.45 35.39 13.48
C SER A 49 -6.65 34.44 12.29
N ILE A 50 -7.57 34.79 11.39
CA ILE A 50 -7.73 34.15 10.06
C ILE A 50 -6.38 34.11 9.30
N TRP A 51 -5.49 35.07 9.55
CA TRP A 51 -4.15 35.09 8.97
C TRP A 51 -3.26 33.94 9.46
N SER A 52 -3.30 33.61 10.76
CA SER A 52 -2.55 32.47 11.29
C SER A 52 -3.04 31.14 10.71
N PHE A 53 -4.36 31.00 10.55
CA PHE A 53 -4.97 29.84 9.89
C PHE A 53 -4.50 29.68 8.44
N LEU A 54 -4.60 30.75 7.64
CA LEU A 54 -4.16 30.74 6.25
C LEU A 54 -2.67 30.44 6.12
N LEU A 55 -1.84 30.99 7.02
CA LEU A 55 -0.40 30.75 7.01
C LEU A 55 -0.09 29.27 7.28
N ILE A 56 -0.69 28.65 8.30
CA ILE A 56 -0.44 27.24 8.62
C ILE A 56 -0.90 26.33 7.46
N VAL A 57 -2.10 26.58 6.91
CA VAL A 57 -2.60 25.83 5.76
C VAL A 57 -1.65 25.98 4.57
N LEU A 58 -1.19 27.20 4.28
CA LEU A 58 -0.25 27.45 3.18
C LEU A 58 1.07 26.71 3.39
N VAL A 59 1.64 26.76 4.60
CA VAL A 59 2.90 26.04 4.93
C VAL A 59 2.72 24.53 4.79
N MET A 60 1.61 23.96 5.27
CA MET A 60 1.33 22.53 5.11
C MET A 60 1.19 22.14 3.63
N VAL A 61 0.43 22.91 2.85
CA VAL A 61 0.22 22.67 1.42
C VAL A 61 1.54 22.81 0.64
N SER A 62 2.32 23.86 0.91
CA SER A 62 3.67 24.02 0.34
C SER A 62 4.58 22.85 0.71
N GLY A 63 4.54 22.37 1.95
CA GLY A 63 5.26 21.17 2.38
C GLY A 63 4.87 19.93 1.58
N THR A 64 3.57 19.69 1.38
CA THR A 64 3.09 18.57 0.56
C THR A 64 3.50 18.68 -0.91
N ALA A 65 3.52 19.90 -1.47
CA ALA A 65 3.98 20.14 -2.84
C ALA A 65 5.48 19.84 -2.99
N VAL A 66 6.30 20.21 -2.00
CA VAL A 66 7.73 19.88 -1.97
C VAL A 66 7.94 18.36 -1.87
N ILE A 67 7.18 17.67 -1.02
CA ILE A 67 7.26 16.21 -0.89
C ILE A 67 6.88 15.52 -2.21
N MET A 68 5.82 15.99 -2.88
CA MET A 68 5.42 15.47 -4.19
C MET A 68 6.53 15.68 -5.22
N TRP A 69 7.10 16.90 -5.28
CA TRP A 69 8.20 17.21 -6.18
C TRP A 69 9.44 16.33 -5.91
N LEU A 70 9.80 16.11 -4.64
CA LEU A 70 10.88 15.19 -4.27
C LEU A 70 10.57 13.75 -4.69
N GLY A 71 9.33 13.29 -4.51
CA GLY A 71 8.90 11.96 -4.93
C GLY A 71 9.04 11.76 -6.45
N GLU A 72 8.68 12.77 -7.24
CA GLU A 72 8.87 12.75 -8.70
C GLU A 72 10.37 12.76 -9.06
N LEU A 73 11.16 13.60 -8.39
CA LEU A 73 12.60 13.67 -8.63
C LEU A 73 13.31 12.34 -8.34
N ILE A 74 12.91 11.64 -7.27
CA ILE A 74 13.42 10.30 -6.93
C ILE A 74 12.97 9.28 -7.97
N THR A 75 11.76 9.40 -8.52
CA THR A 75 11.29 8.48 -9.57
C THR A 75 12.06 8.69 -10.88
N ASP A 76 12.38 9.94 -11.23
CA ASP A 76 13.07 10.27 -12.48
C ASP A 76 14.59 10.01 -12.42
N ARG A 77 15.23 10.32 -11.29
CA ARG A 77 16.71 10.23 -11.15
C ARG A 77 17.18 9.10 -10.26
N GLY A 78 16.30 8.53 -9.45
CA GLY A 78 16.61 7.47 -8.51
C GLY A 78 16.22 6.09 -9.03
N ILE A 79 15.96 5.19 -8.09
CA ILE A 79 15.56 3.80 -8.32
C ILE A 79 14.25 3.60 -7.59
N GLY A 80 13.27 2.91 -8.17
CA GLY A 80 11.99 2.66 -7.52
C GLY A 80 10.92 3.71 -7.83
N ASN A 81 9.79 3.55 -7.14
CA ASN A 81 8.74 4.56 -7.08
C ASN A 81 9.07 5.53 -5.94
N GLY A 82 9.32 6.80 -6.26
CA GLY A 82 9.78 7.78 -5.27
C GLY A 82 8.78 8.03 -4.15
N MET A 83 7.47 8.01 -4.42
CA MET A 83 6.46 8.13 -3.36
C MET A 83 6.50 6.94 -2.40
N SER A 84 6.66 5.73 -2.92
CA SER A 84 6.78 4.52 -2.09
C SER A 84 8.05 4.54 -1.23
N ILE A 85 9.16 5.04 -1.77
CA ILE A 85 10.44 5.15 -1.03
C ILE A 85 10.37 6.20 0.07
N LEU A 86 9.69 7.31 -0.14
CA LEU A 86 9.48 8.32 0.90
C LEU A 86 8.66 7.75 2.06
N ILE A 87 7.57 7.03 1.76
CA ILE A 87 6.76 6.34 2.78
C ILE A 87 7.59 5.28 3.52
N PHE A 88 8.38 4.48 2.79
CA PHE A 88 9.30 3.51 3.36
C PHE A 88 10.29 4.16 4.32
N THR A 89 10.91 5.28 3.94
CA THR A 89 11.91 5.98 4.75
C THR A 89 11.29 6.51 6.05
N GLN A 90 10.09 7.09 5.98
CA GLN A 90 9.36 7.57 7.17
C GLN A 90 9.04 6.42 8.14
N VAL A 91 8.58 5.29 7.61
CA VAL A 91 8.26 4.11 8.40
C VAL A 91 9.51 3.54 9.07
N VAL A 92 10.61 3.40 8.33
CA VAL A 92 11.87 2.86 8.88
C VAL A 92 12.49 3.82 9.90
N ALA A 93 12.35 5.14 9.73
CA ALA A 93 12.87 6.13 10.68
C ALA A 93 12.14 6.09 12.04
N THR A 94 10.85 5.78 12.06
CA THR A 94 10.05 5.72 13.30
C THR A 94 10.19 4.40 14.04
N PHE A 95 10.59 3.33 13.36
CA PHE A 95 10.66 1.98 13.92
C PHE A 95 11.62 1.85 15.12
N PRO A 96 12.89 2.35 15.08
CA PRO A 96 13.79 2.25 16.23
C PRO A 96 13.28 2.98 17.47
N GLY A 97 12.68 4.16 17.31
CA GLY A 97 12.15 4.97 18.41
C GLY A 97 11.00 4.26 19.13
N ALA A 98 10.07 3.68 18.37
CA ALA A 98 8.96 2.93 18.93
C ALA A 98 9.41 1.61 19.59
N MET A 99 10.44 0.95 19.07
CA MET A 99 11.07 -0.21 19.71
C MET A 99 11.72 0.13 21.05
N TRP A 100 12.41 1.27 21.11
CA TRP A 100 13.02 1.77 22.34
C TRP A 100 11.97 2.10 23.41
N LEU A 101 10.81 2.62 23.01
CA LEU A 101 9.70 2.91 23.91
C LEU A 101 9.13 1.63 24.56
N ILE A 102 8.96 0.55 23.79
CA ILE A 102 8.49 -0.74 24.32
C ILE A 102 9.45 -1.29 25.37
N LYS A 103 10.76 -1.20 25.11
CA LYS A 103 11.79 -1.62 26.06
C LYS A 103 11.68 -0.85 27.38
N GLN A 104 11.48 0.46 27.34
CA GLN A 104 11.36 1.29 28.54
C GLN A 104 10.05 1.03 29.32
N GLN A 105 8.93 0.79 28.63
CA GLN A 105 7.62 0.67 29.29
C GLN A 105 7.30 -0.74 29.80
N LYS A 106 7.66 -1.79 29.05
CA LYS A 106 7.24 -3.18 29.34
C LYS A 106 8.39 -4.14 29.66
N GLY A 107 9.61 -3.64 29.76
CA GLY A 107 10.81 -4.42 30.12
C GLY A 107 11.38 -5.29 29.00
N TRP A 108 12.53 -5.91 29.27
CA TRP A 108 13.34 -6.66 28.29
C TRP A 108 12.67 -7.94 27.77
N THR A 109 11.88 -8.62 28.61
CA THR A 109 11.15 -9.85 28.25
C THR A 109 10.07 -9.59 27.21
N THR A 110 9.24 -8.57 27.41
CA THR A 110 8.19 -8.19 26.44
C THR A 110 8.80 -7.72 25.12
N PHE A 111 9.93 -6.99 25.18
CA PHE A 111 10.66 -6.55 24.00
C PHE A 111 11.14 -7.75 23.14
N LEU A 112 11.73 -8.77 23.76
CA LEU A 112 12.18 -9.97 23.05
C LEU A 112 11.04 -10.76 22.41
N ILE A 113 9.91 -10.91 23.12
CA ILE A 113 8.73 -11.61 22.59
C ILE A 113 8.17 -10.87 21.37
N VAL A 114 8.03 -9.55 21.47
CA VAL A 114 7.52 -8.72 20.37
C VAL A 114 8.46 -8.75 19.17
N LEU A 115 9.78 -8.71 19.40
CA LEU A 115 10.77 -8.81 18.33
C LEU A 115 10.73 -10.17 17.62
N LEU A 116 10.55 -11.26 18.37
CA LEU A 116 10.41 -12.61 17.83
C LEU A 116 9.13 -12.74 16.99
N ILE A 117 7.99 -12.28 17.51
CA ILE A 117 6.72 -12.27 16.77
C ILE A 117 6.85 -11.43 15.49
N GLY A 118 7.44 -10.23 15.60
CA GLY A 118 7.68 -9.35 14.45
C GLY A 118 8.51 -10.03 13.37
N LEU A 119 9.57 -10.77 13.75
CA LEU A 119 10.40 -11.52 12.82
C LEU A 119 9.61 -12.65 12.13
N VAL A 120 8.80 -13.40 12.87
CA VAL A 120 7.93 -14.45 12.31
C VAL A 120 6.94 -13.86 11.31
N VAL A 121 6.32 -12.73 11.62
CA VAL A 121 5.40 -12.02 10.71
C VAL A 121 6.14 -11.55 9.47
N VAL A 122 7.33 -10.96 9.59
CA VAL A 122 8.14 -10.52 8.45
C VAL A 122 8.50 -11.69 7.53
N VAL A 123 8.92 -12.84 8.09
CA VAL A 123 9.22 -14.04 7.30
C VAL A 123 7.96 -14.55 6.58
N GLY A 124 6.82 -14.58 7.28
CA GLY A 124 5.54 -14.92 6.67
C GLY A 124 5.15 -13.96 5.53
N VAL A 125 5.43 -12.67 5.70
CA VAL A 125 5.16 -11.65 4.69
C VAL A 125 6.04 -11.83 3.46
N ILE A 126 7.34 -12.02 3.65
CA ILE A 126 8.29 -12.27 2.56
C ILE A 126 7.89 -13.52 1.78
N PHE A 127 7.52 -14.60 2.48
CA PHE A 127 7.10 -15.85 1.84
C PHE A 127 5.88 -15.65 0.93
N MET A 128 4.87 -14.91 1.40
CA MET A 128 3.66 -14.65 0.62
C MET A 128 3.89 -13.63 -0.51
N GLU A 129 4.73 -12.61 -0.31
CA GLU A 129 5.05 -11.64 -1.37
C GLU A 129 5.90 -12.22 -2.51
N GLN A 130 6.74 -13.22 -2.20
CA GLN A 130 7.50 -13.93 -3.23
C GLN A 130 6.71 -15.08 -3.89
N ALA A 131 5.57 -15.45 -3.32
CA ALA A 131 4.73 -16.50 -3.87
C ALA A 131 4.17 -16.07 -5.24
N GLN A 132 4.40 -16.91 -6.24
CA GLN A 132 3.93 -16.68 -7.61
C GLN A 132 3.43 -18.00 -8.21
N ARG A 133 2.31 -17.91 -8.93
CA ARG A 133 1.81 -18.98 -9.79
C ARG A 133 2.38 -18.79 -11.19
N ARG A 134 3.15 -19.78 -11.64
CA ARG A 134 3.75 -19.77 -12.99
C ARG A 134 2.78 -20.44 -13.97
N ILE A 135 2.26 -19.68 -14.95
CA ILE A 135 1.46 -20.23 -16.03
C ILE A 135 2.36 -20.50 -17.23
N PRO A 136 2.54 -21.75 -17.68
CA PRO A 136 3.39 -22.05 -18.83
C PRO A 136 2.77 -21.51 -20.11
N VAL A 137 3.60 -20.89 -20.94
CA VAL A 137 3.24 -20.36 -22.26
C VAL A 137 4.20 -20.92 -23.28
N GLN A 138 3.65 -21.32 -24.42
CA GLN A 138 4.43 -21.75 -25.57
C GLN A 138 4.23 -20.74 -26.70
N TYR A 139 5.34 -20.29 -27.27
CA TYR A 139 5.31 -19.50 -28.50
C TYR A 139 5.36 -20.44 -29.70
N ALA A 140 4.55 -20.14 -30.71
CA ALA A 140 4.51 -20.90 -31.95
C ALA A 140 5.90 -20.98 -32.57
N LYS A 141 6.29 -22.20 -32.97
CA LYS A 141 7.57 -22.45 -33.65
C LYS A 141 7.47 -21.93 -35.09
N ARG A 142 8.50 -21.26 -35.58
CA ARG A 142 8.57 -20.86 -36.99
C ARG A 142 9.53 -21.82 -37.70
N MET A 143 9.02 -22.55 -38.69
CA MET A 143 9.85 -23.41 -39.51
C MET A 143 10.60 -22.53 -40.53
N VAL A 144 11.93 -22.52 -40.46
CA VAL A 144 12.80 -21.85 -41.44
C VAL A 144 13.66 -22.93 -42.10
N GLY A 145 13.34 -23.27 -43.35
CA GLY A 145 13.95 -24.41 -44.05
C GLY A 145 13.55 -25.77 -43.45
N ARG A 146 14.53 -26.68 -43.26
CA ARG A 146 14.33 -28.02 -42.65
C ARG A 146 14.51 -28.05 -41.12
N ARG A 147 14.87 -26.92 -40.49
CA ARG A 147 15.12 -26.85 -39.04
C ARG A 147 14.00 -26.07 -38.37
N MET A 148 13.44 -26.66 -37.31
CA MET A 148 12.53 -25.94 -36.42
C MET A 148 13.35 -24.96 -35.59
N PHE A 149 13.15 -23.67 -35.79
CA PHE A 149 13.69 -22.62 -34.93
C PHE A 149 12.58 -22.10 -34.03
N GLY A 150 12.90 -21.93 -32.75
CA GLY A 150 11.97 -21.39 -31.76
C GLY A 150 11.07 -22.44 -31.09
N GLY A 151 10.33 -21.96 -30.09
CA GLY A 151 9.54 -22.77 -29.16
C GLY A 151 10.20 -22.94 -27.80
N SER A 152 10.81 -21.89 -27.24
CA SER A 152 11.14 -21.91 -25.81
C SER A 152 9.82 -21.92 -25.03
N SER A 153 9.72 -22.86 -24.09
CA SER A 153 8.71 -22.79 -23.04
C SER A 153 9.07 -21.63 -22.13
N THR A 154 8.20 -20.63 -22.04
CA THR A 154 8.29 -19.60 -21.02
C THR A 154 7.16 -19.78 -20.01
N TYR A 155 7.12 -18.93 -18.99
CA TYR A 155 5.97 -18.82 -18.11
C TYR A 155 5.64 -17.36 -17.85
N ILE A 156 4.35 -17.08 -17.64
CA ILE A 156 3.88 -15.81 -17.11
C ILE A 156 3.81 -15.95 -15.58
N PRO A 157 4.59 -15.18 -14.82
CA PRO A 157 4.49 -15.17 -13.36
C PRO A 157 3.28 -14.33 -12.93
N LEU A 158 2.32 -14.96 -12.25
CA LEU A 158 1.24 -14.26 -11.54
C LEU A 158 1.54 -14.28 -10.05
N LYS A 159 1.87 -13.12 -9.47
CA LYS A 159 2.09 -12.98 -8.02
C LYS A 159 0.80 -13.30 -7.25
N VAL A 160 0.93 -13.87 -6.06
CA VAL A 160 -0.22 -14.11 -5.16
C VAL A 160 -0.80 -12.79 -4.66
N ASN A 161 0.07 -11.84 -4.31
CA ASN A 161 -0.33 -10.47 -4.04
C ASN A 161 0.04 -9.54 -5.22
N GLN A 162 -0.81 -9.49 -6.25
CA GLN A 162 -0.64 -8.48 -7.30
C GLN A 162 -0.99 -7.06 -6.83
N ALA A 163 -1.81 -6.93 -5.79
CA ALA A 163 -2.30 -5.64 -5.34
C ALA A 163 -1.27 -4.84 -4.53
N GLY A 164 -0.24 -5.52 -4.03
CA GLY A 164 0.75 -4.96 -3.13
C GLY A 164 0.06 -4.43 -1.86
N ILE A 165 0.40 -3.21 -1.47
CA ILE A 165 -0.10 -2.59 -0.24
C ILE A 165 -1.24 -1.58 -0.45
N ILE A 166 -1.47 -1.18 -1.70
CA ILE A 166 -2.37 -0.09 -2.04
C ILE A 166 -3.80 -0.30 -1.53
N PRO A 167 -4.41 -1.51 -1.60
CA PRO A 167 -5.73 -1.74 -1.04
C PRO A 167 -5.85 -1.44 0.46
N VAL A 168 -4.82 -1.76 1.24
CA VAL A 168 -4.82 -1.54 2.69
C VAL A 168 -4.77 -0.05 3.00
N ILE A 169 -3.99 0.72 2.22
CA ILE A 169 -3.94 2.18 2.34
C ILE A 169 -5.31 2.78 2.02
N PHE A 170 -5.97 2.35 0.94
CA PHE A 170 -7.32 2.83 0.60
C PHE A 170 -8.37 2.46 1.66
N ALA A 171 -8.31 1.25 2.21
CA ALA A 171 -9.20 0.86 3.31
C ALA A 171 -8.99 1.77 4.53
N SER A 172 -7.73 2.07 4.88
CA SER A 172 -7.41 2.95 6.00
C SER A 172 -7.82 4.40 5.77
N SER A 173 -7.66 4.93 4.55
CA SER A 173 -8.06 6.31 4.23
C SER A 173 -9.58 6.46 4.17
N LEU A 174 -10.31 5.43 3.72
CA LEU A 174 -11.77 5.42 3.74
C LEU A 174 -12.30 5.43 5.18
N LEU A 175 -11.70 4.65 6.07
CA LEU A 175 -12.05 4.64 7.50
C LEU A 175 -11.66 5.92 8.23
N TYR A 176 -10.73 6.69 7.67
CA TYR A 176 -10.38 8.01 8.20
C TYR A 176 -11.49 9.05 7.96
N LEU A 177 -12.31 8.92 6.90
CA LEU A 177 -13.37 9.89 6.59
C LEU A 177 -14.47 9.96 7.68
N PRO A 178 -15.03 8.83 8.18
CA PRO A 178 -15.94 8.87 9.32
C PRO A 178 -15.29 9.43 10.59
N ALA A 179 -14.02 9.09 10.85
CA ALA A 179 -13.29 9.62 11.99
C ALA A 179 -13.17 11.15 11.91
N LEU A 180 -12.85 11.68 10.73
CA LEU A 180 -12.78 13.11 10.47
C LEU A 180 -14.16 13.78 10.65
N TYR A 181 -15.24 13.17 10.13
CA TYR A 181 -16.61 13.69 10.34
C TYR A 181 -17.01 13.73 11.81
N SER A 182 -16.69 12.69 12.58
CA SER A 182 -17.00 12.63 14.02
C SER A 182 -16.26 13.71 14.83
N GLN A 183 -15.15 14.21 14.32
CA GLN A 183 -14.39 15.30 14.95
C GLN A 183 -14.97 16.68 14.60
N PHE A 184 -15.68 16.85 13.48
CA PHE A 184 -16.35 18.12 13.14
C PHE A 184 -17.67 18.33 13.90
N GLN A 185 -18.36 17.26 14.29
CA GLN A 185 -19.63 17.33 15.02
C GLN A 185 -19.59 16.49 16.31
N PRO A 186 -18.92 16.97 17.38
CA PRO A 186 -18.71 16.20 18.61
C PRO A 186 -19.99 15.91 19.43
N GLU A 187 -21.01 16.77 19.32
CA GLU A 187 -22.22 16.75 20.16
C GLU A 187 -23.35 15.81 19.65
N SER A 188 -23.19 15.18 18.47
CA SER A 188 -24.24 14.32 17.91
C SER A 188 -24.15 12.89 18.46
N GLN A 189 -25.29 12.27 18.81
CA GLN A 189 -25.35 10.85 19.22
C GLN A 189 -24.75 9.91 18.16
N PHE A 190 -24.86 10.28 16.88
CA PHE A 190 -24.25 9.54 15.77
C PHE A 190 -22.71 9.65 15.77
N SER A 191 -22.17 10.81 16.18
CA SER A 191 -20.74 11.01 16.33
C SER A 191 -20.17 10.22 17.50
N ALA A 192 -20.86 10.20 18.65
CA ALA A 192 -20.48 9.37 19.79
C ALA A 192 -20.52 7.87 19.45
N TRP A 193 -21.50 7.43 18.65
CA TRP A 193 -21.56 6.06 18.15
C TRP A 193 -20.37 5.72 17.24
N ILE A 194 -20.02 6.61 16.30
CA ILE A 194 -18.85 6.48 15.42
C ILE A 194 -17.55 6.46 16.24
N GLN A 195 -17.37 7.36 17.20
CA GLN A 195 -16.15 7.37 18.02
C GLN A 195 -15.99 6.08 18.83
N THR A 196 -17.10 5.53 19.32
CA THR A 196 -17.08 4.30 20.12
C THR A 196 -16.86 3.04 19.27
N HIS A 197 -17.42 2.98 18.07
CA HIS A 197 -17.40 1.78 17.21
C HIS A 197 -16.33 1.79 16.12
N PHE A 198 -15.88 2.97 15.67
CA PHE A 198 -14.99 3.14 14.51
C PHE A 198 -13.66 3.85 14.82
N VAL A 199 -13.49 4.49 15.98
CA VAL A 199 -12.24 5.24 16.29
C VAL A 199 -11.37 4.51 17.31
N LYS A 200 -11.96 3.86 18.32
CA LYS A 200 -11.21 2.92 19.16
C LYS A 200 -11.10 1.59 18.41
N GLY A 201 -9.94 1.33 17.81
CA GLY A 201 -9.61 0.11 17.07
C GLY A 201 -9.68 -1.21 17.85
N ASP A 202 -10.23 -1.18 19.08
CA ASP A 202 -10.45 -2.33 19.95
C ASP A 202 -11.80 -3.02 19.69
N HIS A 203 -12.77 -2.34 19.05
CA HIS A 203 -14.11 -2.92 18.86
C HIS A 203 -14.12 -3.94 17.70
N PRO A 204 -14.67 -5.15 17.88
CA PRO A 204 -14.75 -6.18 16.82
C PRO A 204 -15.41 -5.70 15.52
N TYR A 205 -16.37 -4.78 15.61
CA TYR A 205 -17.02 -4.17 14.44
C TYR A 205 -16.05 -3.39 13.55
N TYR A 206 -15.09 -2.65 14.14
CA TYR A 206 -14.05 -1.96 13.37
C TYR A 206 -13.15 -2.95 12.65
N MET A 207 -12.70 -4.00 13.35
CA MET A 207 -11.86 -5.05 12.78
C MET A 207 -12.55 -5.76 11.61
N ILE A 208 -13.82 -6.16 11.77
CA ILE A 208 -14.59 -6.83 10.73
C ILE A 208 -14.79 -5.91 9.53
N THR A 209 -15.16 -4.64 9.76
CA THR A 209 -15.38 -3.67 8.68
C THR A 209 -14.08 -3.37 7.94
N PHE A 210 -12.98 -3.17 8.66
CA PHE A 210 -11.66 -2.95 8.07
C PHE A 210 -11.21 -4.16 7.25
N PHE A 211 -11.36 -5.38 7.77
CA PHE A 211 -11.06 -6.60 7.04
C PHE A 211 -11.89 -6.73 5.76
N ALA A 212 -13.20 -6.50 5.85
CA ALA A 212 -14.10 -6.54 4.70
C ALA A 212 -13.71 -5.51 3.63
N LEU A 213 -13.37 -4.28 4.03
CA LEU A 213 -12.89 -3.24 3.13
C LEU A 213 -11.55 -3.62 2.49
N VAL A 214 -10.59 -4.16 3.24
CA VAL A 214 -9.31 -4.62 2.68
C VAL A 214 -9.54 -5.71 1.64
N VAL A 215 -10.39 -6.70 1.92
CA VAL A 215 -10.72 -7.77 0.96
C VAL A 215 -11.38 -7.19 -0.28
N PHE A 216 -12.38 -6.32 -0.11
CA PHE A 216 -13.09 -5.68 -1.22
C PHE A 216 -12.14 -4.87 -2.11
N PHE A 217 -11.33 -3.99 -1.52
CA PHE A 217 -10.38 -3.17 -2.28
C PHE A 217 -9.28 -4.01 -2.93
N THR A 218 -8.91 -5.15 -2.35
CA THR A 218 -7.92 -6.06 -2.97
C THR A 218 -8.50 -6.65 -4.27
N TYR A 219 -9.75 -7.13 -4.25
CA TYR A 219 -10.41 -7.61 -5.45
C TYR A 219 -10.60 -6.51 -6.50
N PHE A 220 -11.06 -5.34 -6.07
CA PHE A 220 -11.27 -4.19 -6.94
C PHE A 220 -9.96 -3.74 -7.62
N TYR A 221 -8.87 -3.64 -6.85
CA TYR A 221 -7.58 -3.21 -7.37
C TYR A 221 -6.98 -4.22 -8.36
N VAL A 222 -7.01 -5.53 -8.05
CA VAL A 222 -6.50 -6.57 -8.97
C VAL A 222 -7.29 -6.57 -10.28
N ALA A 223 -8.63 -6.44 -10.22
CA ALA A 223 -9.47 -6.42 -11.42
C ALA A 223 -9.19 -5.23 -12.35
N ILE A 224 -8.79 -4.07 -11.81
CA ILE A 224 -8.45 -2.88 -12.61
C ILE A 224 -7.03 -2.95 -13.15
N THR A 225 -6.08 -3.39 -12.34
CA THR A 225 -4.65 -3.38 -12.71
C THR A 225 -4.27 -4.49 -13.67
N PHE A 226 -4.88 -5.67 -13.57
CA PHE A 226 -4.61 -6.79 -14.44
C PHE A 226 -5.78 -7.00 -15.39
N ASN A 227 -5.67 -6.49 -16.62
CA ASN A 227 -6.65 -6.72 -17.67
C ASN A 227 -6.36 -8.06 -18.40
N PRO A 228 -7.13 -9.15 -18.15
CA PRO A 228 -6.90 -10.44 -18.80
C PRO A 228 -7.12 -10.38 -20.31
N GLU A 229 -7.97 -9.45 -20.76
CA GLU A 229 -8.32 -9.25 -22.16
C GLU A 229 -7.08 -8.83 -22.96
N GLU A 230 -6.41 -7.77 -22.49
CA GLU A 230 -5.20 -7.22 -23.08
C GLU A 230 -4.04 -8.22 -23.05
N VAL A 231 -3.85 -8.94 -21.93
CA VAL A 231 -2.77 -9.92 -21.80
C VAL A 231 -2.96 -11.05 -22.81
N ALA A 232 -4.18 -11.58 -22.95
CA ALA A 232 -4.45 -12.64 -23.92
C ALA A 232 -4.35 -12.15 -25.38
N ASP A 233 -4.78 -10.93 -25.66
CA ASP A 233 -4.65 -10.34 -27.00
C ASP A 233 -3.18 -10.09 -27.37
N ASN A 234 -2.37 -9.63 -26.42
CA ASN A 234 -0.93 -9.51 -26.61
C ASN A 234 -0.30 -10.89 -26.84
N MET A 235 -0.67 -11.91 -26.07
CA MET A 235 -0.21 -13.28 -26.31
C MET A 235 -0.57 -13.77 -27.71
N LYS A 236 -1.81 -13.54 -28.16
CA LYS A 236 -2.26 -13.88 -29.50
C LYS A 236 -1.45 -13.16 -30.58
N LYS A 237 -1.18 -11.85 -30.41
CA LYS A 237 -0.35 -11.05 -31.33
C LYS A 237 1.09 -11.57 -31.44
N TYR A 238 1.68 -12.00 -30.32
CA TYR A 238 3.04 -12.57 -30.29
C TYR A 238 3.09 -14.08 -30.63
N GLY A 239 1.97 -14.69 -31.04
CA GLY A 239 1.91 -16.12 -31.36
C GLY A 239 2.10 -17.04 -30.16
N GLY A 240 1.89 -16.53 -28.94
CA GLY A 240 1.90 -17.27 -27.69
C GLY A 240 0.54 -17.88 -27.38
N PHE A 241 0.54 -19.10 -26.84
CA PHE A 241 -0.66 -19.77 -26.34
C PHE A 241 -0.36 -20.58 -25.08
N ILE A 242 -1.38 -20.79 -24.26
CA ILE A 242 -1.29 -21.68 -23.10
C ILE A 242 -1.55 -23.11 -23.61
N PRO A 243 -0.68 -24.09 -23.32
CA PRO A 243 -0.91 -25.48 -23.72
C PRO A 243 -2.29 -25.97 -23.25
N GLY A 244 -3.09 -26.47 -24.20
CA GLY A 244 -4.45 -26.96 -23.93
C GLY A 244 -5.57 -25.91 -24.03
N ILE A 245 -5.25 -24.63 -24.25
CA ILE A 245 -6.25 -23.55 -24.35
C ILE A 245 -6.03 -22.77 -25.65
N ARG A 246 -7.12 -22.56 -26.41
CA ARG A 246 -7.06 -21.80 -27.68
C ARG A 246 -6.80 -20.32 -27.39
N ALA A 247 -5.94 -19.69 -28.19
CA ALA A 247 -5.63 -18.28 -28.08
C ALA A 247 -6.86 -17.39 -28.36
N GLY A 248 -7.01 -16.29 -27.62
CA GLY A 248 -8.18 -15.39 -27.65
C GLY A 248 -9.06 -15.53 -26.41
N ARG A 249 -10.39 -15.47 -26.58
CA ARG A 249 -11.37 -15.48 -25.46
C ARG A 249 -11.17 -16.62 -24.44
N PRO A 250 -10.95 -17.89 -24.84
CA PRO A 250 -10.72 -18.96 -23.86
C PRO A 250 -9.47 -18.75 -22.98
N THR A 251 -8.46 -18.04 -23.50
CA THR A 251 -7.27 -17.66 -22.73
C THR A 251 -7.61 -16.55 -21.73
N GLN A 252 -8.45 -15.58 -22.12
CA GLN A 252 -8.93 -14.51 -21.26
C GLN A 252 -9.71 -15.06 -20.07
N ASP A 253 -10.66 -15.96 -20.34
CA ASP A 253 -11.49 -16.61 -19.31
C ASP A 253 -10.64 -17.43 -18.35
N TYR A 254 -9.65 -18.15 -18.86
CA TYR A 254 -8.72 -18.90 -18.02
C TYR A 254 -7.87 -17.99 -17.13
N LEU A 255 -7.32 -16.91 -17.67
CA LEU A 255 -6.54 -15.94 -16.89
C LEU A 255 -7.41 -15.28 -15.81
N ALA A 256 -8.64 -14.86 -16.14
CA ALA A 256 -9.59 -14.31 -15.18
C ALA A 256 -9.97 -15.30 -14.07
N TYR A 257 -10.22 -16.56 -14.43
CA TYR A 257 -10.48 -17.63 -13.47
C TYR A 257 -9.28 -17.89 -12.55
N VAL A 258 -8.08 -17.86 -13.10
CA VAL A 258 -6.86 -18.04 -12.30
C VAL A 258 -6.64 -16.86 -11.36
N LEU A 259 -6.78 -15.62 -11.84
CA LEU A 259 -6.60 -14.43 -11.02
C LEU A 259 -7.59 -14.38 -9.86
N SER A 260 -8.89 -14.56 -10.12
CA SER A 260 -9.91 -14.53 -9.05
C SER A 260 -9.63 -15.54 -7.93
N ARG A 261 -9.10 -16.72 -8.25
CA ARG A 261 -8.71 -17.76 -7.29
C ARG A 261 -7.39 -17.50 -6.59
N ILE A 262 -6.44 -16.82 -7.24
CA ILE A 262 -5.18 -16.41 -6.61
C ILE A 262 -5.43 -15.23 -5.65
N THR A 263 -6.33 -14.31 -6.03
CA THR A 263 -6.66 -13.13 -5.23
C THR A 263 -7.38 -13.50 -3.94
N ALA A 264 -8.15 -14.60 -3.90
CA ALA A 264 -8.85 -15.05 -2.69
C ALA A 264 -7.91 -15.26 -1.48
N PRO A 265 -6.87 -16.13 -1.55
CA PRO A 265 -5.92 -16.29 -0.46
C PRO A 265 -5.07 -15.02 -0.25
N GLY A 266 -4.74 -14.27 -1.31
CA GLY A 266 -3.97 -13.02 -1.19
C GLY A 266 -4.70 -11.93 -0.40
N ALA A 267 -5.99 -11.72 -0.67
CA ALA A 267 -6.84 -10.77 0.03
C ALA A 267 -7.08 -11.16 1.49
N LEU A 268 -7.27 -12.46 1.75
CA LEU A 268 -7.42 -12.98 3.11
C LEU A 268 -6.13 -12.77 3.91
N TYR A 269 -4.98 -13.09 3.33
CA TYR A 269 -3.66 -12.87 3.93
C TYR A 269 -3.41 -11.39 4.25
N LEU A 270 -3.67 -10.48 3.30
CA LEU A 270 -3.52 -9.03 3.51
C LEU A 270 -4.42 -8.53 4.62
N GLY A 271 -5.69 -8.97 4.63
CA GLY A 271 -6.65 -8.63 5.67
C GLY A 271 -6.21 -9.12 7.05
N LEU A 272 -5.76 -10.39 7.16
CA LEU A 272 -5.30 -10.94 8.43
C LEU A 272 -4.09 -10.18 8.98
N ILE A 273 -3.10 -9.87 8.15
CA ILE A 273 -1.92 -9.12 8.60
C ILE A 273 -2.29 -7.72 9.06
N ALA A 274 -3.19 -7.05 8.34
CA ALA A 274 -3.65 -5.73 8.71
C ALA A 274 -4.38 -5.74 10.08
N LEU A 275 -4.97 -6.87 10.49
CA LEU A 275 -5.62 -7.06 11.78
C LEU A 275 -4.68 -7.42 12.95
N ILE A 276 -3.53 -8.06 12.68
CA ILE A 276 -2.54 -8.43 13.71
C ILE A 276 -2.28 -7.33 14.74
N PRO A 277 -1.97 -6.07 14.36
CA PRO A 277 -1.69 -5.03 15.34
C PRO A 277 -2.92 -4.68 16.20
N MET A 278 -4.12 -4.69 15.62
CA MET A 278 -5.35 -4.34 16.36
C MET A 278 -5.66 -5.41 17.41
N ILE A 279 -5.49 -6.68 17.05
CA ILE A 279 -5.65 -7.81 17.97
C ILE A 279 -4.58 -7.76 19.08
N ALA A 280 -3.34 -7.42 18.73
CA ALA A 280 -2.26 -7.27 19.70
C ALA A 280 -2.51 -6.13 20.69
N VAL A 281 -3.04 -4.99 20.23
CA VAL A 281 -3.42 -3.85 21.09
C VAL A 281 -4.56 -4.25 22.03
N ALA A 282 -5.61 -4.88 21.50
CA ALA A 282 -6.78 -5.31 22.28
C ALA A 282 -6.45 -6.37 23.35
N LEU A 283 -5.56 -7.33 23.05
CA LEU A 283 -5.18 -8.39 23.99
C LEU A 283 -4.10 -7.97 25.00
N LEU A 284 -3.16 -7.12 24.60
CA LEU A 284 -1.98 -6.78 25.41
C LEU A 284 -2.06 -5.40 26.08
N ASN A 285 -3.17 -4.65 25.91
CA ASN A 285 -3.27 -3.23 26.28
C ASN A 285 -1.98 -2.49 25.90
N ALA A 286 -1.48 -2.75 24.69
CA ALA A 286 -0.30 -2.10 24.18
C ALA A 286 -0.68 -0.69 23.73
N ASN A 287 0.19 0.28 23.97
CA ASN A 287 -0.04 1.65 23.54
C ASN A 287 -0.33 1.68 22.02
N GLN A 288 -1.25 2.54 21.57
CA GLN A 288 -1.72 2.60 20.17
C GLN A 288 -0.58 2.81 19.15
N ASN A 289 0.58 3.29 19.61
CA ASN A 289 1.81 3.42 18.84
C ASN A 289 2.60 2.10 18.76
N PHE A 290 1.94 1.00 18.38
CA PHE A 290 2.64 -0.28 18.20
C PHE A 290 3.44 -0.25 16.89
N PRO A 291 4.79 -0.36 16.92
CA PRO A 291 5.66 -0.24 15.74
C PRO A 291 5.45 -1.33 14.70
N PHE A 292 4.95 -2.50 15.12
CA PHE A 292 4.66 -3.63 14.23
C PHE A 292 3.23 -3.57 13.71
N GLY A 293 2.80 -2.39 13.25
CA GLY A 293 1.60 -2.25 12.44
C GLY A 293 1.68 -3.19 11.23
N GLY A 294 0.64 -3.99 10.98
CA GLY A 294 0.57 -4.86 9.81
C GLY A 294 0.82 -4.09 8.51
N THR A 295 0.31 -2.86 8.41
CA THR A 295 0.61 -1.91 7.33
C THR A 295 2.08 -1.55 7.28
N THR A 296 2.67 -1.13 8.40
CA THR A 296 4.09 -0.75 8.54
C THR A 296 5.01 -1.86 8.04
N ILE A 297 4.77 -3.11 8.45
CA ILE A 297 5.57 -4.28 8.00
C ILE A 297 5.39 -4.51 6.50
N LEU A 298 4.16 -4.47 6.00
CA LEU A 298 3.89 -4.63 4.57
C LEU A 298 4.58 -3.54 3.74
N ILE A 299 4.66 -2.29 4.22
CA ILE A 299 5.37 -1.19 3.54
C ILE A 299 6.86 -1.54 3.46
N ILE A 300 7.46 -1.91 4.59
CA ILE A 300 8.90 -2.20 4.69
C ILE A 300 9.28 -3.34 3.74
N VAL A 301 8.55 -4.45 3.79
CA VAL A 301 8.87 -5.63 2.99
C VAL A 301 8.53 -5.41 1.52
N GLY A 302 7.36 -4.85 1.22
CA GLY A 302 6.89 -4.66 -0.17
C GLY A 302 7.79 -3.70 -0.94
N VAL A 303 7.99 -2.49 -0.42
CA VAL A 303 8.84 -1.48 -1.07
C VAL A 303 10.30 -1.92 -1.07
N GLY A 304 10.79 -2.50 0.03
CA GLY A 304 12.16 -2.99 0.11
C GLY A 304 12.47 -4.06 -0.94
N LEU A 305 11.60 -5.06 -1.11
CA LEU A 305 11.77 -6.10 -2.13
C LEU A 305 11.64 -5.55 -3.56
N ASP A 306 10.73 -4.61 -3.82
CA ASP A 306 10.57 -4.03 -5.14
C ASP A 306 11.77 -3.16 -5.53
N THR A 307 12.33 -2.38 -4.60
CA THR A 307 13.56 -1.61 -4.83
C THR A 307 14.72 -2.54 -5.14
N VAL A 308 14.91 -3.61 -4.37
CA VAL A 308 15.97 -4.61 -4.62
C VAL A 308 15.83 -5.24 -6.01
N LYS A 309 14.61 -5.66 -6.39
CA LYS A 309 14.34 -6.22 -7.72
C LYS A 309 14.64 -5.25 -8.85
N GLN A 310 14.34 -3.96 -8.68
CA GLN A 310 14.67 -2.95 -9.70
C GLN A 310 16.18 -2.75 -9.82
N ILE A 311 16.90 -2.74 -8.71
CA ILE A 311 18.38 -2.69 -8.71
C ILE A 311 18.94 -3.91 -9.44
N GLU A 312 18.49 -5.12 -9.09
CA GLU A 312 18.91 -6.36 -9.76
C GLU A 312 18.61 -6.35 -11.25
N SER A 313 17.43 -5.87 -11.66
CA SER A 313 17.07 -5.77 -13.08
C SER A 313 17.99 -4.84 -13.85
N GLN A 314 18.37 -3.69 -13.27
CA GLN A 314 19.31 -2.76 -13.91
C GLN A 314 20.73 -3.34 -13.96
N LEU A 315 21.16 -4.03 -12.89
CA LEU A 315 22.46 -4.70 -12.84
C LEU A 315 22.54 -5.85 -13.86
N GLN A 316 21.48 -6.65 -14.02
CA GLN A 316 21.41 -7.71 -15.04
C GLN A 316 21.47 -7.15 -16.45
N GLN A 317 20.84 -6.01 -16.74
CA GLN A 317 20.95 -5.34 -18.04
C GLN A 317 22.37 -4.84 -18.32
N ARG A 318 23.08 -4.36 -17.28
CA ARG A 318 24.46 -3.89 -17.41
C ARG A 318 25.47 -5.03 -17.51
N ASN A 319 25.22 -6.13 -16.80
CA ASN A 319 26.00 -7.36 -16.83
C ASN A 319 25.54 -8.33 -17.93
N TYR A 320 24.82 -7.84 -18.94
CA TYR A 320 24.64 -8.58 -20.20
C TYR A 320 26.02 -8.64 -20.89
N GLU A 321 26.90 -9.47 -20.36
CA GLU A 321 28.14 -9.85 -21.02
C GLU A 321 27.76 -10.40 -22.40
N GLY A 322 28.37 -9.83 -23.43
CA GLY A 322 28.12 -10.21 -24.81
C GLY A 322 28.27 -11.71 -24.95
N PHE A 323 27.16 -12.39 -25.22
CA PHE A 323 27.07 -13.82 -25.54
C PHE A 323 27.80 -14.21 -26.85
N LEU A 324 28.66 -13.31 -27.35
CA LEU A 324 29.52 -13.45 -28.52
C LEU A 324 30.91 -12.88 -28.17
N ARG A 325 31.64 -13.58 -27.31
CA ARG A 325 33.09 -13.68 -27.39
C ARG A 325 33.49 -15.15 -27.25
#